data_AF-A0A960XTZ6-F1
#
_entry.id   AF-A0A960XTZ6-F1
#
_cell.length_a   1.000
_cell.length_b   1.000
_cell.length_c   1.000
_cell.angle_alpha   90.00
_cell.angle_beta   90.00
_cell.angle_gamma   90.00
#
_symmetry.space_group_name_H-M   'P 1'
#
loop_
_entity.id
_entity.type
_entity.pdbx_description
1 polymer ?
#
loop_
_entity_poly.entity_id
_entity_poly.type
_entity_poly.pdbx_seq_one_letter_code
_entity_poly.pdbx_strand_id
1 'polypeptide(L)' 'MLTLRIDPVLLEKAEARAARLGVDRAQYVRSLIEEDVAEGSGKPVSRFASSDLAGLYEGSGKAATNQEVRNRLRRGR' A
#
# COMPACT_ATOMS: atom_id res chain seq x y z
N MET A 1 -5.00 -26.82 -5.50
CA MET A 1 -4.38 -27.21 -4.22
C MET A 1 -3.42 -26.10 -3.81
N LEU A 2 -3.69 -25.39 -2.71
CA LEU A 2 -2.87 -24.29 -2.21
C LEU A 2 -2.23 -24.72 -0.89
N THR A 3 -0.91 -24.60 -0.78
CA THR A 3 -0.16 -24.93 0.45
C THR A 3 0.65 -23.72 0.85
N LEU A 4 0.51 -23.27 2.09
CA LEU A 4 1.17 -22.07 2.62
C LEU A 4 1.88 -22.42 3.93
N ARG A 5 3.04 -21.81 4.15
CA ARG A 5 3.67 -21.78 5.48
C ARG A 5 3.22 -20.51 6.18
N ILE A 6 2.58 -20.69 7.32
CA ILE A 6 2.05 -19.60 8.14
C ILE A 6 2.52 -19.80 9.57
N ASP A 7 2.69 -18.68 10.27
CA ASP A 7 3.00 -18.69 11.68
C ASP A 7 1.89 -19.41 12.48
N PRO A 8 2.23 -20.31 13.43
CA PRO A 8 1.24 -21.06 14.19
C PRO A 8 0.27 -20.17 14.97
N VAL A 9 0.70 -18.99 15.45
CA VAL A 9 -0.18 -18.06 16.17
C VAL A 9 -1.22 -17.45 15.22
N LEU A 10 -0.86 -17.22 13.95
CA LEU A 10 -1.81 -16.75 12.94
C LEU A 10 -2.80 -17.86 12.56
N LEU A 11 -2.34 -19.10 12.48
CA LEU A 11 -3.19 -20.26 12.23
C LEU A 11 -4.25 -20.41 13.32
N GLU A 12 -3.85 -20.36 14.60
CA GLU A 12 -4.78 -20.43 15.74
C GLU A 12 -5.84 -19.33 15.70
N LYS A 13 -5.45 -18.09 15.37
CA LYS A 13 -6.40 -16.98 15.23
C LYS A 13 -7.39 -17.20 14.10
N ALA A 14 -6.93 -17.73 12.97
CA ALA A 14 -7.79 -18.05 11.83
C ALA A 14 -8.79 -19.16 12.19
N GLU A 15 -8.35 -20.21 12.88
CA GLU A 15 -9.21 -21.30 13.35
C GLU A 15 -10.26 -20.81 14.36
N ALA A 16 -9.85 -20.02 15.35
CA ALA A 16 -10.77 -19.46 16.33
C ALA A 16 -11.85 -18.58 15.66
N ARG A 17 -11.48 -17.86 14.60
CA ARG A 17 -12.41 -17.00 13.86
C ARG A 17 -13.34 -17.81 12.96
N ALA A 18 -12.82 -18.84 12.29
CA ALA A 18 -13.64 -19.79 11.52
C ALA A 18 -14.68 -20.49 12.42
N ALA A 19 -14.26 -20.96 13.59
CA ALA A 19 -15.15 -21.59 14.57
C ALA A 19 -16.26 -20.65 15.05
N ARG A 20 -15.95 -19.37 15.32
CA ARG A 20 -16.96 -18.37 15.70
C ARG A 20 -17.99 -18.11 14.59
N LEU A 21 -17.57 -18.23 13.34
CA LEU A 21 -18.44 -18.07 12.17
C LEU A 21 -19.15 -19.37 11.77
N GLY A 22 -18.86 -20.49 12.42
CA GLY A 22 -19.45 -21.79 12.12
C GLY A 22 -19.01 -22.38 10.78
N VAL A 23 -17.86 -21.94 10.24
CA VAL A 23 -17.31 -22.40 8.96
C VAL A 23 -16.00 -23.15 9.17
N ASP A 24 -15.60 -23.94 8.18
CA ASP A 24 -14.29 -24.57 8.21
C ASP A 24 -13.16 -23.56 7.96
N ARG A 25 -11.96 -23.89 8.46
CA ARG A 25 -10.78 -23.02 8.32
C ARG A 25 -10.43 -22.71 6.87
N ALA A 26 -10.51 -23.69 5.97
CA ALA A 26 -10.14 -23.51 4.57
C ALA A 26 -11.15 -22.60 3.85
N GLN A 27 -12.43 -22.75 4.13
CA GLN A 27 -13.48 -21.84 3.66
C GLN A 27 -13.27 -20.43 4.19
N TYR A 28 -12.95 -20.27 5.48
CA TYR A 28 -12.64 -18.96 6.06
C TYR A 28 -11.44 -18.28 5.36
N VAL A 29 -10.33 -19.00 5.19
CA VAL A 29 -9.14 -18.47 4.51
C VAL A 29 -9.45 -18.14 3.04
N ARG A 30 -10.26 -18.96 2.37
CA ARG A 30 -10.68 -18.70 0.99
C ARG A 30 -11.46 -17.39 0.90
N SER A 31 -12.44 -17.19 1.77
CA SER A 31 -13.25 -15.96 1.77
C SER A 31 -12.40 -14.71 2.00
N LEU A 32 -11.39 -14.77 2.89
CA LEU A 32 -10.45 -13.66 3.07
C LEU A 32 -9.68 -13.32 1.79
N ILE A 33 -9.26 -14.34 1.02
CA ILE A 33 -8.55 -14.12 -0.25
C ILE A 33 -9.52 -13.55 -1.29
N GLU A 34 -10.75 -14.05 -1.35
CA GLU A 34 -11.78 -13.56 -2.27
C GLU A 34 -12.15 -12.09 -1.97
N GLU A 35 -12.30 -11.74 -0.70
CA GLU A 35 -12.52 -10.37 -0.22
C GLU A 35 -11.34 -9.46 -0.58
N ASP A 36 -10.11 -9.85 -0.26
CA ASP A 36 -8.91 -9.06 -0.57
C ASP A 36 -8.73 -8.87 -2.08
N VAL A 37 -9.00 -9.89 -2.90
CA VAL A 37 -8.94 -9.77 -4.36
C VAL A 37 -10.05 -8.85 -4.89
N ALA A 38 -11.25 -8.90 -4.32
CA ALA A 38 -12.34 -8.00 -4.69
C ALA A 38 -12.01 -6.54 -4.34
N GLU A 39 -11.49 -6.31 -3.12
CA GLU A 39 -11.05 -5.00 -2.62
C GLU A 39 -9.77 -4.48 -3.32
N GLY A 40 -8.89 -5.38 -3.75
CA GLY A 40 -7.59 -5.12 -4.36
C GLY A 40 -7.65 -4.44 -5.73
N SER A 41 -8.84 -4.32 -6.32
CA SER A 41 -9.07 -3.49 -7.50
C SER A 41 -9.12 -1.98 -7.21
N GLY A 42 -9.13 -1.59 -5.92
CA GLY A 42 -9.45 -0.24 -5.48
C GLY A 42 -8.33 0.60 -4.88
N LYS A 43 -7.11 0.09 -4.63
CA LYS A 43 -6.01 0.98 -4.22
C LYS A 43 -5.53 1.75 -5.45
N PRO A 44 -5.81 3.07 -5.58
CA PRO A 44 -5.15 3.83 -6.61
C PRO A 44 -3.66 3.68 -6.33
N VAL A 45 -2.93 3.10 -7.29
CA VAL A 45 -1.50 3.36 -7.39
C VAL A 45 -1.43 4.88 -7.42
N SER A 46 -0.96 5.50 -6.34
CA SER A 46 -0.80 6.96 -6.30
C SER A 46 0.01 7.31 -7.52
N ARG A 47 -0.64 7.91 -8.53
CA ARG A 47 0.11 8.40 -9.68
C ARG A 47 0.97 9.49 -9.09
N PHE A 48 2.27 9.26 -9.14
CA PHE A 48 3.28 10.22 -8.71
C PHE A 48 2.84 11.63 -9.09
N ALA A 49 2.59 12.46 -8.07
CA ALA A 49 2.25 13.86 -8.24
C ALA A 49 3.49 14.68 -7.86
N SER A 50 3.77 15.76 -8.60
CA SER A 50 4.92 16.61 -8.29
C SER A 50 4.86 17.21 -6.87
N SER A 51 3.67 17.27 -6.26
CA SER A 51 3.47 17.62 -4.84
C SER A 51 4.13 16.62 -3.88
N ASP A 52 4.30 15.37 -4.28
CA ASP A 52 4.92 14.33 -3.46
C ASP A 52 6.42 14.59 -3.25
N LEU A 53 7.02 15.45 -4.07
CA LEU A 53 8.41 15.91 -3.91
C LEU A 53 8.53 17.13 -2.99
N ALA A 54 7.42 17.73 -2.55
CA ALA A 54 7.47 18.90 -1.66
C ALA A 54 8.09 18.51 -0.30
N GLY A 55 9.18 19.18 0.06
CA GLY A 55 9.91 18.92 1.31
C GLY A 55 10.98 17.81 1.23
N LEU A 56 11.02 17.02 0.16
CA LEU A 56 12.07 16.00 -0.07
C LEU A 56 13.34 16.59 -0.71
N TYR A 57 13.30 17.83 -1.17
CA TYR A 57 14.44 18.52 -1.74
C TYR A 57 15.03 19.53 -0.74
N GLU A 58 16.11 19.15 -0.06
CA GLU A 58 16.93 20.04 0.79
C GLU A 58 17.86 20.92 -0.07
N GLY A 59 17.29 21.62 -1.05
CA GLY A 59 18.01 22.62 -1.82
C GLY A 59 18.12 23.93 -1.05
N SER A 60 19.21 24.14 -0.31
CA SER A 60 19.60 25.45 0.25
C SER A 60 18.48 26.23 1.00
N GLY A 61 17.63 25.52 1.75
CA GLY A 61 16.64 26.13 2.65
C GLY A 61 15.49 26.88 1.97
N LYS A 62 15.22 26.66 0.67
CA LYS A 62 14.07 27.24 -0.04
C LYS A 62 13.22 26.15 -0.66
N ALA A 63 11.90 26.27 -0.51
CA ALA A 63 10.96 25.34 -1.12
C ALA A 63 11.14 25.38 -2.64
N ALA A 64 11.46 24.23 -3.25
CA ALA A 64 11.66 24.08 -4.69
C ALA A 64 10.33 24.29 -5.45
N THR A 65 9.90 25.55 -5.57
CA THR A 65 8.70 25.91 -6.30
C THR A 65 8.98 25.88 -7.80
N ASN A 66 7.95 25.60 -8.61
CA ASN A 66 8.04 25.63 -10.07
C ASN A 66 8.58 26.95 -10.62
N GLN A 67 8.36 28.07 -9.90
CA GLN A 67 8.88 29.39 -10.27
C GLN A 67 10.40 29.48 -10.05
N GLU A 68 10.92 28.95 -8.94
CA GLU A 68 12.36 28.95 -8.66
C GLU A 68 13.14 28.06 -9.64
N VAL A 69 12.61 26.88 -9.97
CA VAL A 69 13.21 25.98 -10.97
C VAL A 69 13.28 26.67 -12.34
N ARG A 70 12.19 27.31 -12.78
CA ARG A 70 12.17 28.10 -14.03
C ARG A 70 13.19 29.24 -14.02
N ASN A 71 13.32 29.95 -12.90
CA ASN A 71 14.30 31.02 -12.74
C ASN A 71 15.75 30.52 -12.72
N ARG A 72 16.02 29.30 -12.23
CA ARG A 72 17.36 28.70 -12.23
C ARG A 72 17.77 28.26 -13.63
N LEU A 73 16.88 27.60 -14.36
CA LEU A 73 17.10 27.22 -15.76
C LEU A 73 17.35 28.43 -16.67
N ARG A 74 16.66 29.55 -16.40
CA ARG A 74 16.87 30.80 -17.15
C ARG A 74 18.20 31.50 -16.84
N ARG A 75 18.82 31.21 -15.69
CA ARG A 75 20.11 31.77 -15.25
C ARG A 75 21.31 30.92 -15.65
N GLY A 76 21.11 29.64 -15.92
CA GLY A 76 22.16 28.71 -16.39
C GLY A 76 22.31 28.67 -17.91
N ARG A 77 21.77 29.67 -18.62
CA ARG A 77 21.88 29.84 -20.07
C ARG A 77 22.73 31.05 -20.39
#